data_AF-A0A975ACE2-F1
#
_entry.id   AF-A0A975ACE2-F1
#
_cell.length_a   1.000
_cell.length_b   1.000
_cell.length_c   1.000
_cell.angle_alpha   90.00
_cell.angle_beta   90.00
_cell.angle_gamma   90.00
#
_symmetry.space_group_name_H-M   'P 1'
#
loop_
_entity.id
_entity.type
_entity.pdbx_description
1 polymer ?
#
loop_
_entity_poly.entity_id
_entity_poly.type
_entity_poly.pdbx_seq_one_letter_code
_entity_poly.pdbx_strand_id
1 'polypeptide(L)' 'MNGHQHDLCILVRREVHPDLRCQPDQGLGYAIGGGGCTLPRDLDELAERELRDNYQESRRRGWIEITAA' A
#
# COMPACT_ATOMS: atom_id res chain seq x y z
N MET A 1 10.51 10.47 -17.00
CA MET A 1 10.42 9.57 -15.84
C MET A 1 9.13 8.79 -15.99
N ASN A 2 9.21 7.55 -16.50
CA ASN A 2 8.03 6.71 -16.65
C ASN A 2 7.87 5.89 -15.37
N GLY A 3 7.30 6.51 -14.33
CA GLY A 3 6.88 5.78 -13.14
C GLY A 3 5.58 5.05 -13.46
N HIS A 4 5.60 3.72 -13.42
CA HIS A 4 4.38 2.93 -13.47
C HIS A 4 3.77 2.89 -12.07
N GLN A 5 2.46 3.16 -11.95
CA GLN A 5 1.73 2.91 -10.72
C GLN A 5 1.64 1.40 -10.50
N HIS A 6 1.91 0.97 -9.27
CA HIS A 6 1.81 -0.41 -8.86
C HIS A 6 0.86 -0.49 -7.66
N ASP A 7 -0.14 -1.35 -7.78
CA ASP A 7 -1.00 -1.70 -6.65
C ASP A 7 -0.34 -2.84 -5.88
N LEU A 8 -0.33 -2.73 -4.55
CA LEU A 8 0.33 -3.68 -3.68
C LEU A 8 -0.56 -4.01 -2.48
N CYS A 9 -0.60 -5.29 -2.14
CA CYS A 9 -1.26 -5.79 -0.94
C CYS A 9 -0.26 -6.04 0.17
N ILE A 10 -0.44 -5.36 1.31
CA ILE A 10 0.45 -5.48 2.46
C ILE A 10 -0.31 -5.88 3.71
N LEU A 11 0.42 -6.48 4.63
CA LEU A 11 -0.05 -6.71 5.99
C LEU A 11 0.29 -5.46 6.82
N VAL A 12 -0.73 -4.90 7.46
CA VAL A 12 -0.59 -3.84 8.47
C VAL A 12 -1.07 -4.39 9.81
N ARG A 13 -0.50 -3.91 10.92
CA ARG A 13 -0.85 -4.43 12.26
C ARG A 13 -2.17 -3.85 12.76
N ARG A 14 -2.51 -2.65 12.29
CA ARG A 14 -3.76 -1.95 12.63
C ARG A 14 -4.98 -2.49 11.89
N GLU A 15 -6.15 -2.44 12.53
CA GLU A 15 -7.42 -2.70 11.86
C GLU A 15 -7.73 -1.63 10.80
N VAL A 16 -8.05 -2.08 9.58
CA VAL A 16 -8.41 -1.23 8.45
C VAL A 16 -9.84 -1.44 7.99
N HIS A 17 -10.44 -0.36 7.47
CA HIS A 17 -11.79 -0.38 6.91
C HIS A 17 -11.91 -1.42 5.80
N PRO A 18 -13.05 -2.12 5.67
CA PRO A 18 -13.28 -3.07 4.59
C PRO A 18 -12.98 -2.52 3.19
N ASP A 19 -13.37 -1.27 2.91
CA ASP A 19 -13.11 -0.58 1.63
C ASP A 19 -11.62 -0.42 1.28
N LEU A 20 -10.71 -0.59 2.26
CA LEU A 20 -9.26 -0.48 2.08
C LEU A 20 -8.55 -1.85 2.11
N ARG A 21 -9.31 -2.94 2.29
CA ARG A 21 -8.74 -4.29 2.30
C ARG A 21 -8.55 -4.75 0.87
N CYS A 22 -7.49 -5.51 0.66
CA CYS A 22 -7.27 -6.20 -0.60
C CYS A 22 -8.45 -7.09 -0.98
N GLN A 23 -8.74 -7.15 -2.28
CA GLN A 23 -9.68 -8.12 -2.80
C GLN A 23 -9.12 -9.54 -2.65
N PRO A 24 -9.98 -10.57 -2.48
CA PRO A 24 -9.53 -11.94 -2.25
C PRO A 24 -8.69 -12.53 -3.39
N ASP A 25 -8.83 -11.99 -4.61
CA ASP A 25 -8.02 -12.35 -5.79
C ASP A 25 -6.71 -11.56 -5.90
N GLN A 26 -6.57 -10.46 -5.15
CA GLN A 26 -5.30 -9.76 -5.04
C GLN A 26 -4.37 -10.58 -4.14
N GLY A 27 -3.47 -11.33 -4.78
CA GLY A 27 -2.36 -11.97 -4.07
C GLY A 27 -1.53 -10.93 -3.31
N LEU A 28 -0.63 -11.40 -2.44
CA LEU A 28 0.26 -10.53 -1.65
C LEU A 28 1.08 -9.52 -2.48
N GLY A 29 1.07 -9.60 -3.82
CA GLY A 29 1.59 -8.56 -4.71
C GLY A 29 3.11 -8.41 -4.70
N TYR A 30 3.81 -9.04 -3.76
CA TYR A 30 5.27 -9.03 -3.68
C TYR A 30 5.84 -10.40 -4.07
N ALA A 31 6.67 -10.39 -5.10
CA ALA A 31 7.74 -11.37 -5.26
C ALA A 31 9.06 -10.66 -4.94
N ILE A 32 9.86 -11.23 -4.05
CA ILE A 32 11.26 -10.80 -3.87
C ILE A 32 12.01 -11.27 -5.12
N GLY A 33 12.03 -10.45 -6.17
CA GLY A 33 12.77 -10.71 -7.40
C GLY A 33 11.98 -10.41 -8.68
N GLY A 34 12.38 -9.34 -9.38
CA GLY A 34 11.88 -8.93 -10.70
C GLY A 34 12.03 -7.42 -10.87
N GLY A 35 12.87 -6.98 -11.82
CA GLY A 35 13.42 -5.62 -11.85
C GLY A 35 12.41 -4.48 -12.09
N GLY A 36 12.61 -3.37 -11.36
CA GLY A 36 12.05 -2.07 -11.69
C GLY A 36 11.79 -1.15 -10.49
N CYS A 37 11.15 -1.68 -9.43
CA CYS A 37 10.72 -0.88 -8.29
C CYS A 37 11.19 -1.50 -6.97
N THR A 38 11.81 -0.69 -6.12
CA THR A 38 12.23 -1.08 -4.78
C THR A 38 11.18 -0.62 -3.78
N LEU A 39 10.62 -1.58 -3.02
CA LEU A 39 9.73 -1.25 -1.92
C LEU A 39 10.56 -0.62 -0.77
N PRO A 40 10.03 0.43 -0.10
CA PRO A 40 10.60 0.93 1.15
C PRO A 40 10.76 -0.20 2.18
N ARG A 41 11.80 -0.12 3.01
CA ARG A 41 12.07 -1.15 4.03
C ARG A 41 11.05 -1.10 5.18
N ASP A 42 10.48 0.07 5.40
CA ASP A 42 9.52 0.46 6.45
C ASP A 42 8.10 0.63 5.89
N LEU A 43 7.77 -0.11 4.83
CA LEU A 43 6.51 0.04 4.10
C LEU A 43 5.27 -0.10 4.98
N ASP A 44 5.29 -1.02 5.95
CA ASP A 44 4.21 -1.20 6.92
C ASP A 44 4.05 0.03 7.82
N GLU A 45 5.15 0.59 8.32
CA GLU A 45 5.13 1.80 9.14
C GLU A 45 4.62 3.02 8.35
N LEU A 46 5.04 3.15 7.08
CA LEU A 46 4.55 4.19 6.18
C LEU A 46 3.05 4.05 5.92
N ALA A 47 2.58 2.84 5.69
CA ALA A 47 1.16 2.56 5.51
C ALA A 47 0.34 2.88 6.75
N GLU A 48 0.81 2.48 7.92
CA GLU A 48 0.14 2.75 9.19
C GLU A 48 0.09 4.25 9.51
N ARG A 49 1.16 4.98 9.17
CA ARG A 49 1.20 6.44 9.28
C ARG A 49 0.20 7.10 8.34
N GLU A 50 0.16 6.69 7.07
CA GLU A 50 -0.79 7.22 6.08
C GLU A 50 -2.24 6.99 6.51
N LEU A 51 -2.55 5.78 6.98
CA LEU A 51 -3.87 5.44 7.52
C LEU A 51 -4.22 6.21 8.79
N ARG A 52 -3.23 6.64 9.58
CA ARG A 52 -3.47 7.46 10.77
C ARG A 52 -3.71 8.92 10.39
N ASP A 53 -2.93 9.45 9.47
CA ASP A 53 -2.85 10.88 9.19
C ASP A 53 -3.87 11.30 8.10
N ASN A 54 -4.17 10.41 7.15
CA ASN A 54 -5.00 10.68 5.96
C ASN A 54 -6.20 9.72 5.77
N TYR A 55 -6.65 9.04 6.84
CA TYR A 55 -7.66 7.98 6.80
C TYR A 55 -8.89 8.26 5.91
N GLN A 56 -9.50 9.44 6.05
CA GLN A 56 -10.72 9.78 5.30
C GLN A 56 -10.46 9.89 3.80
N GLU A 57 -9.30 10.43 3.43
CA GLU A 57 -8.92 10.56 2.03
C GLU A 57 -8.56 9.20 1.45
N SER A 58 -7.80 8.37 2.18
CA SER A 58 -7.51 7.00 1.77
C SER A 58 -8.81 6.23 1.55
N ARG A 59 -9.76 6.30 2.50
CA ARG A 59 -11.06 5.64 2.38
C ARG A 59 -11.86 6.14 1.18
N ARG A 60 -11.84 7.45 0.89
CA ARG A 60 -12.53 8.03 -0.28
C ARG A 60 -11.97 7.47 -1.59
N ARG A 61 -10.66 7.24 -1.66
CA ARG A 61 -9.96 6.68 -2.84
C ARG A 61 -10.10 5.16 -2.94
N GLY A 62 -10.24 4.46 -1.83
CA GLY A 62 -10.22 3.00 -1.77
C GLY A 62 -8.81 2.40 -1.75
N TRP A 63 -7.77 3.25 -1.64
CA TRP A 63 -6.37 2.83 -1.53
C TRP A 63 -5.56 3.87 -0.74
N ILE A 64 -4.36 3.49 -0.31
CA ILE A 64 -3.38 4.39 0.30
C ILE A 64 -2.31 4.77 -0.71
N GLU A 65 -1.78 5.98 -0.60
CA GLU A 65 -0.67 6.45 -1.43
C GLU A 65 0.59 6.51 -0.57
N ILE A 66 1.59 5.71 -0.91
CA ILE A 66 2.90 5.74 -0.24
C ILE A 66 3.92 6.21 -1.25
N THR A 67 4.35 7.45 -1.11
CA THR A 67 5.45 7.99 -1.92
C THR A 67 6.77 7.43 -1.36
N ALA A 68 7.46 6.57 -2.11
CA ALA A 68 8.85 6.29 -1.85
C ALA A 68 9.68 7.53 -2.22
N ALA A 69 10.50 8.01 -1.29
CA ALA A 69 11.43 9.12 -1.51
C ALA A 69 12.62 8.70 -2.37
#